data_AF-A0A7Y2E171-F1
#
_entry.id   AF-A0A7Y2E171-F1
#
_cell.length_a   1.000
_cell.length_b   1.000
_cell.length_c   1.000
_cell.angle_alpha   90.00
_cell.angle_beta   90.00
_cell.angle_gamma   90.00
#
_symmetry.space_group_name_H-M   'P 1'
#
loop_
_entity.id
_entity.type
_entity.pdbx_description
1 polymer ?
#
loop_
_entity_poly.entity_id
_entity_poly.type
_entity_poly.pdbx_seq_one_letter_code
_entity_poly.pdbx_strand_id
1 'polypeptide(L)'
;MRASRHIAGDRLDRRTFSSWPLLIAMAAVFSGLFGLAAVLIDVLFDGVAEFSRGTAVVMFTAFVGFIVVVGIVRSDMDIASD
;
A
#
# COMPACT_ATOMS: atom_id res chain seq x y z
N MET A 1 10.80 31.93 5.73
CA MET A 1 9.75 30.99 6.20
C MET A 1 9.83 29.69 5.40
N ARG A 2 10.65 28.70 5.80
CA ARG A 2 10.79 27.41 5.08
C ARG A 2 11.24 26.23 5.96
N ALA A 3 11.10 26.34 7.28
CA ALA A 3 11.67 25.38 8.24
C ALA A 3 10.63 24.43 8.90
N SER A 4 9.33 24.68 8.75
CA SER A 4 8.29 23.90 9.45
C SER A 4 7.78 22.68 8.68
N ARG A 5 8.14 22.51 7.40
CA ARG A 5 7.61 21.41 6.56
C ARG A 5 8.40 20.09 6.72
N HIS A 6 9.65 20.14 7.20
CA HIS A 6 10.48 18.94 7.41
C HIS A 6 10.11 18.14 8.68
N ILE A 7 9.77 18.83 9.78
CA ILE A 7 9.56 18.18 11.08
C ILE A 7 8.25 17.35 11.10
N ALA A 8 7.26 17.71 10.28
CA ALA A 8 6.01 16.96 10.18
C ALA A 8 6.17 15.64 9.42
N GLY A 9 7.05 15.58 8.41
CA GLY A 9 7.35 14.35 7.65
C GLY A 9 8.01 13.29 8.52
N ASP A 10 9.09 13.66 9.22
CA ASP A 10 9.87 12.72 10.05
C ASP A 10 9.06 12.07 11.19
N ARG A 11 8.07 12.79 11.75
CA ARG A 11 7.21 12.23 12.81
C ARG A 11 6.08 11.36 12.27
N LEU A 12 5.57 11.67 11.07
CA LEU A 12 4.56 10.83 10.42
C LEU A 12 5.19 9.50 9.99
N ASP A 13 6.40 9.54 9.42
CA ASP A 13 7.11 8.35 8.98
C ASP A 13 7.34 7.39 10.15
N ARG A 14 7.94 7.84 11.26
CA ARG A 14 8.22 6.92 12.38
C ARG A 14 6.98 6.29 13.00
N ARG A 15 5.86 7.01 13.12
CA ARG A 15 4.62 6.44 13.72
C ARG A 15 3.86 5.53 12.76
N THR A 16 3.84 5.87 11.47
CA THR A 16 3.13 5.10 10.44
C THR A 16 3.82 3.76 10.20
N PHE A 17 5.16 3.73 10.25
CA PHE A 17 5.95 2.49 10.11
C PHE A 17 6.19 1.74 11.43
N SER A 18 5.77 2.28 12.58
CA SER A 18 6.00 1.65 13.89
C SER A 18 5.18 0.35 14.07
N SER A 19 3.95 0.30 13.55
CA SER A 19 3.01 -0.79 13.85
C SER A 19 2.71 -1.67 12.63
N TRP A 20 3.13 -2.93 12.71
CA TRP A 20 2.80 -3.97 11.71
C TRP A 20 1.30 -4.08 11.41
N PRO A 21 0.38 -4.00 12.40
CA PRO A 21 -1.06 -4.03 12.13
C PRO A 21 -1.54 -2.88 11.23
N LEU A 22 -1.01 -1.67 11.41
CA LEU A 22 -1.38 -0.51 10.59
C LEU A 22 -0.89 -0.67 9.15
N LEU A 23 0.32 -1.20 8.98
CA LEU A 23 0.90 -1.47 7.66
C LEU A 23 0.10 -2.53 6.90
N ILE A 24 -0.34 -3.58 7.58
CA ILE A 24 -1.23 -4.61 7.00
C ILE A 24 -2.58 -4.00 6.63
N ALA A 25 -3.15 -3.12 7.47
CA ALA A 25 -4.39 -2.43 7.15
C ALA A 25 -4.25 -1.53 5.91
N MET A 26 -3.15 -0.79 5.79
CA MET A 26 -2.87 0.01 4.59
C MET A 26 -2.66 -0.86 3.35
N ALA A 27 -1.95 -1.99 3.48
CA ALA A 27 -1.78 -2.95 2.40
C ALA A 27 -3.13 -3.51 1.93
N ALA A 28 -4.05 -3.81 2.85
CA ALA A 28 -5.38 -4.30 2.54
C ALA A 28 -6.22 -3.25 1.82
N VAL A 29 -6.19 -1.98 2.26
CA VAL A 29 -6.87 -0.88 1.57
C VAL A 29 -6.30 -0.69 0.17
N PHE A 30 -4.97 -0.69 0.03
CA PHE A 30 -4.30 -0.54 -1.25
C PHE A 30 -4.64 -1.69 -2.22
N SER A 31 -4.60 -2.93 -1.73
CA SER A 31 -5.04 -4.11 -2.47
C SER A 31 -6.50 -4.02 -2.90
N GLY A 32 -7.38 -3.55 -2.01
CA GLY A 32 -8.79 -3.31 -2.29
C GLY A 32 -9.01 -2.32 -3.43
N LEU A 33 -8.25 -1.21 -3.47
CA LEU A 33 -8.32 -0.22 -4.55
C LEU A 33 -7.91 -0.81 -5.90
N PHE A 34 -6.86 -1.66 -5.91
CA PHE A 34 -6.44 -2.37 -7.13
C PHE A 34 -7.48 -3.39 -7.59
N GLY A 35 -8.10 -4.11 -6.66
CA GLY A 35 -9.22 -5.00 -6.97
C GLY A 35 -10.41 -4.27 -7.55
N LEU A 36 -10.79 -3.14 -6.96
CA LEU A 36 -11.85 -2.28 -7.47
C LEU A 36 -11.52 -1.79 -8.88
N ALA A 37 -10.28 -1.36 -9.13
CA ALA A 37 -9.83 -0.95 -10.46
C ALA A 37 -9.91 -2.10 -11.47
N ALA A 38 -9.52 -3.31 -11.09
CA ALA A 38 -9.64 -4.50 -11.95
C ALA A 38 -11.10 -4.82 -12.28
N VAL A 39 -12.01 -4.78 -11.29
CA VAL A 39 -13.46 -4.95 -11.54
C VAL A 39 -14.00 -3.86 -12.45
N LEU A 40 -13.58 -2.60 -12.27
CA LEU A 40 -13.97 -1.50 -13.16
C LEU A 40 -13.49 -1.71 -14.59
N ILE A 41 -12.31 -2.29 -14.78
CA ILE A 41 -11.79 -2.66 -16.10
C ILE A 41 -12.65 -3.77 -16.70
N ASP A 42 -12.95 -4.84 -15.94
CA ASP A 42 -13.81 -5.93 -16.39
C ASP A 42 -15.22 -5.39 -16.78
N VAL A 43 -15.78 -4.47 -15.99
CA VAL A 43 -17.05 -3.78 -16.31
C VAL A 43 -16.94 -2.93 -17.57
N LEU A 44 -15.84 -2.21 -17.75
CA LEU A 44 -15.66 -1.30 -18.89
C LEU A 44 -15.51 -2.05 -20.21
N PHE A 45 -14.80 -3.18 -20.22
CA PHE A 45 -14.49 -3.93 -21.43
C PHE A 45 -15.49 -5.06 -21.72
N ASP A 46 -15.90 -5.81 -20.70
CA ASP A 46 -16.78 -6.96 -20.87
C ASP A 46 -18.24 -6.65 -20.47
N GLY A 47 -18.50 -5.49 -19.84
CA GLY A 47 -19.84 -5.10 -19.40
C GLY A 47 -20.34 -5.86 -18.16
N VAL A 48 -19.48 -6.66 -17.53
CA VAL A 48 -19.85 -7.54 -16.41
C VAL A 48 -19.08 -7.15 -15.15
N ALA A 49 -19.80 -6.94 -14.05
CA ALA A 49 -19.21 -6.72 -12.74
C ALA A 49 -18.97 -8.06 -12.04
N GLU A 50 -17.94 -8.78 -12.45
CA GLU A 50 -17.58 -10.07 -11.86
C GLU A 50 -16.25 -10.00 -11.12
N PHE A 51 -16.20 -10.63 -9.95
CA PHE A 51 -14.95 -10.83 -9.23
C PHE A 51 -14.19 -11.99 -9.87
N SER A 52 -13.43 -11.66 -10.93
CA SER A 52 -12.70 -12.63 -11.72
C SER A 52 -11.45 -13.15 -11.01
N ARG A 53 -10.93 -14.30 -11.46
CA ARG A 53 -9.62 -14.82 -11.01
C ARG A 53 -8.50 -13.81 -11.27
N GLY A 54 -8.60 -13.03 -12.35
CA GLY A 54 -7.68 -11.95 -12.68
C GLY A 54 -7.69 -10.86 -11.61
N THR A 55 -8.87 -10.39 -11.20
CA THR A 55 -9.04 -9.44 -10.10
C THR A 55 -8.38 -9.92 -8.81
N ALA A 56 -8.60 -11.19 -8.43
CA ALA A 56 -7.98 -11.76 -7.23
C ALA A 56 -6.43 -11.78 -7.31
N VAL A 57 -5.87 -12.11 -8.47
CA VAL A 57 -4.41 -12.10 -8.70
C VAL A 57 -3.85 -10.69 -8.62
N VAL A 58 -4.55 -9.70 -9.21
CA VAL A 58 -4.15 -8.29 -9.16
C VAL A 58 -4.17 -7.79 -7.71
N MET A 59 -5.23 -8.08 -6.96
CA MET A 59 -5.33 -7.74 -5.53
C MET A 59 -4.19 -8.35 -4.71
N PHE A 60 -3.95 -9.64 -4.88
CA PHE A 60 -2.90 -10.36 -4.14
C PHE A 60 -1.51 -9.81 -4.47
N THR A 61 -1.24 -9.56 -5.75
CA THR A 61 0.04 -8.99 -6.19
C THR A 61 0.25 -7.59 -5.64
N ALA A 62 -0.78 -6.74 -5.64
CA ALA A 62 -0.72 -5.41 -5.06
C ALA A 62 -0.48 -5.45 -3.54
N PHE A 63 -1.14 -6.38 -2.82
CA PHE A 63 -0.93 -6.59 -1.38
C PHE A 63 0.52 -6.99 -1.08
N VAL A 64 1.02 -8.04 -1.74
CA VAL A 64 2.38 -8.55 -1.53
C VAL A 64 3.42 -7.50 -1.91
N GLY A 65 3.23 -6.81 -3.05
CA GLY A 65 4.12 -5.75 -3.49
C GLY A 65 4.23 -4.61 -2.47
N PHE A 66 3.10 -4.18 -1.90
CA PHE A 66 3.09 -3.16 -0.85
C PHE A 66 3.85 -3.62 0.40
N ILE A 67 3.62 -4.86 0.87
CA ILE A 67 4.31 -5.40 2.05
C ILE A 67 5.83 -5.48 1.82
N VAL A 68 6.27 -5.90 0.62
CA VAL A 68 7.70 -5.94 0.27
C VAL A 68 8.31 -4.54 0.29
N VAL A 69 7.67 -3.55 -0.34
CA VAL A 69 8.16 -2.17 -0.36
C VAL A 69 8.25 -1.60 1.06
N VAL A 70 7.23 -1.81 1.89
CA VAL A 70 7.22 -1.38 3.28
C VAL A 70 8.33 -2.07 4.08
N GLY A 71 8.57 -3.36 3.84
CA GLY A 71 9.65 -4.11 4.48
C GLY A 71 11.02 -3.52 4.16
N ILE A 72 11.27 -3.19 2.89
CA ILE A 72 12.53 -2.56 2.43
C ILE A 72 12.71 -1.18 3.07
N VAL A 73 11.68 -0.33 3.01
CA VAL A 73 11.74 1.02 3.60
C VAL A 73 12.01 0.94 5.10
N ARG A 74 11.40 -0.02 5.80
CA ARG A 74 11.61 -0.23 7.23
C ARG A 74 13.02 -0.74 7.55
N SER A 75 13.56 -1.69 6.78
CA SER A 75 14.95 -2.14 6.98
C SER A 75 15.96 -1.03 6.76
N ASP A 76 15.73 -0.15 5.79
CA ASP A 76 16.60 1.00 5.53
C ASP A 76 16.55 2.02 6.68
N MET A 77 15.36 2.24 7.27
CA MET A 77 15.20 3.11 8.44
C MET A 77 15.85 2.54 9.70
N ASP A 78 15.77 1.23 9.93
CA ASP A 78 16.39 0.57 11.07
C ASP A 78 17.93 0.68 10.96
N ILE A 79 18.51 0.44 9.78
CA ILE A 79 19.96 0.58 9.51
C ILE A 79 20.46 2.02 9.70
N ALA A 80 19.65 3.03 9.37
CA ALA A 80 20.03 4.43 9.52
C ALA A 80 19.95 4.95 10.97
N SER A 81 19.47 4.13 11.91
CA SER A 81 19.30 4.49 13.32
C SER A 81 20.33 3.89 14.28
N ASP A 82 21.19 2.98 13.78
CA ASP A 82 22.41 2.48 14.46
C ASP A 82 23.63 3.35 14.12
#